data_AF-A0A022RSA3-F1
#
_entry.id   AF-A0A022RSA3-F1
#
_cell.length_a   1.000
_cell.length_b   1.000
_cell.length_c   1.000
_cell.angle_alpha   90.00
_cell.angle_beta   90.00
_cell.angle_gamma   90.00
#
_symmetry.space_group_name_H-M   'P 1'
#
loop_
_entity.id
_entity.type
_entity.pdbx_description
1 polymer ?
#
loop_
_entity_poly.entity_id
_entity_poly.type
_entity_poly.pdbx_seq_one_letter_code
_entity_poly.pdbx_strand_id
1 'polypeptide(L)'
;METEIQQLVSMGFPSAMAAQALSAGGGDLLKATDWLLNPPPNHSPPPSNSTPPNIQPKINQFFHLHTNKNQTHQEHDNIDGDEDSPPLLLHRKKRQKSAEIYETTQKPSAAPPPHAPLSERMRPRVLDEVVGQDHLLGKDSLLRSAIACGRLPSFVLWGPPGTGKTSIARAIANSSPLLRFVPLSAVTSGVKDVRDAVDAARKSKTKRTILFIDESTASQIPTDSFLPAIEDGSIIF
;
A
#
# COMPACT_ATOMS: atom_id res chain seq x y z
N MET A 1 -37.49 -26.39 -14.56
CA MET A 1 -36.30 -27.01 -13.95
C MET A 1 -35.02 -26.77 -14.76
N GLU A 2 -34.84 -27.35 -15.96
CA GLU A 2 -33.56 -27.15 -16.71
C GLU A 2 -33.28 -25.70 -17.12
N THR A 3 -34.33 -24.94 -17.46
CA THR A 3 -34.22 -23.51 -17.83
C THR A 3 -33.81 -22.63 -16.64
N GLU A 4 -34.32 -22.91 -15.44
CA GLU A 4 -34.01 -22.15 -14.22
C GLU A 4 -32.61 -22.46 -13.69
N ILE A 5 -32.16 -23.71 -13.81
CA ILE A 5 -30.77 -24.10 -13.48
C ILE A 5 -29.80 -23.33 -14.38
N GLN A 6 -30.06 -23.28 -15.70
CA GLN A 6 -29.22 -22.52 -16.64
C GLN A 6 -29.21 -21.03 -16.32
N GLN A 7 -30.34 -20.47 -15.87
CA GLN A 7 -30.42 -19.07 -15.48
C GLN A 7 -29.56 -18.77 -14.23
N LEU A 8 -29.59 -19.62 -13.20
CA LEU A 8 -28.72 -19.48 -12.03
C LEU A 8 -27.23 -19.69 -12.38
N VAL A 9 -26.93 -20.63 -13.27
CA VAL A 9 -25.56 -20.82 -13.77
C VAL A 9 -25.07 -19.60 -14.56
N SER A 10 -25.95 -18.97 -15.36
CA SER A 10 -25.62 -17.73 -16.07
C SER A 10 -25.38 -16.54 -15.12
N MET A 11 -26.00 -16.55 -13.93
CA MET A 11 -25.75 -15.58 -12.85
C MET A 11 -24.46 -15.88 -12.07
N GLY A 12 -23.73 -16.95 -12.40
CA GLY A 12 -22.43 -17.28 -11.82
C GLY A 12 -22.47 -18.31 -10.69
N PHE A 13 -23.63 -18.92 -10.40
CA PHE A 13 -23.71 -19.97 -9.37
C PHE A 13 -23.26 -21.34 -9.92
N PRO A 14 -22.48 -22.14 -9.17
CA PRO A 14 -22.11 -23.49 -9.59
C PRO A 14 -23.35 -24.35 -9.87
N SER A 15 -23.33 -25.14 -10.95
CA SER A 15 -24.49 -25.93 -11.40
C SER A 15 -25.04 -26.89 -10.34
N ALA A 16 -24.17 -27.47 -9.52
CA ALA A 16 -24.56 -28.34 -8.40
C ALA A 16 -25.35 -27.57 -7.32
N MET A 17 -24.97 -26.32 -7.04
CA MET A 17 -25.63 -25.47 -6.04
C MET A 17 -26.95 -24.92 -6.57
N ALA A 18 -27.00 -24.55 -7.85
CA ALA A 18 -28.23 -24.12 -8.53
C ALA A 18 -29.31 -25.22 -8.53
N ALA A 19 -28.92 -26.47 -8.80
CA ALA A 19 -29.84 -27.60 -8.75
C ALA A 19 -30.37 -27.87 -7.33
N GLN A 20 -29.49 -27.76 -6.32
CA GLN A 20 -29.87 -27.95 -4.92
C GLN A 20 -30.79 -26.83 -4.42
N ALA A 21 -30.50 -25.57 -4.78
CA ALA A 21 -31.31 -24.41 -4.43
C ALA A 21 -32.71 -24.49 -5.06
N LEU A 22 -32.83 -24.92 -6.31
CA LEU A 22 -34.13 -25.15 -6.95
C LEU A 22 -34.89 -26.32 -6.33
N SER A 23 -34.19 -27.38 -5.91
CA SER A 23 -34.83 -28.47 -5.17
C SER A 23 -35.36 -28.01 -3.81
N ALA A 24 -34.64 -27.12 -3.12
CA ALA A 24 -35.07 -26.57 -1.83
C ALA A 24 -36.20 -25.52 -1.98
N GLY A 25 -36.15 -24.73 -3.06
CA GLY A 25 -37.16 -23.73 -3.40
C GLY A 25 -38.43 -24.27 -4.07
N GLY A 26 -38.53 -25.60 -4.27
CA GLY A 26 -39.69 -26.23 -4.92
C GLY A 26 -39.82 -25.92 -6.40
N GLY A 27 -38.70 -25.67 -7.09
CA GLY A 27 -38.65 -25.31 -8.51
C GLY A 27 -38.84 -23.82 -8.79
N ASP A 28 -39.09 -22.99 -7.77
CA ASP A 28 -39.24 -21.55 -7.93
C ASP A 28 -37.87 -20.83 -7.87
N LEU A 29 -37.57 -20.06 -8.93
CA LEU A 29 -36.30 -19.35 -9.08
C LEU A 29 -36.06 -18.33 -7.95
N LEU A 30 -37.09 -17.60 -7.51
CA LEU A 30 -36.94 -16.56 -6.49
C LEU A 30 -36.59 -17.14 -5.13
N LYS A 31 -37.24 -18.27 -4.78
CA LYS A 31 -36.94 -19.00 -3.55
C LYS A 31 -35.57 -19.67 -3.60
N ALA A 32 -35.17 -20.17 -4.77
CA ALA A 32 -33.83 -20.71 -4.98
C ALA A 32 -32.76 -19.63 -4.81
N THR A 33 -32.97 -18.42 -5.34
CA THR A 33 -32.03 -17.30 -5.15
C THR A 33 -31.94 -16.84 -3.69
N ASP A 34 -33.07 -16.77 -2.98
CA ASP A 34 -33.08 -16.36 -1.57
C ASP A 34 -32.36 -17.39 -0.68
N TRP A 35 -32.59 -18.68 -0.93
CA TRP A 35 -31.87 -19.76 -0.26
C TRP A 35 -30.35 -19.71 -0.50
N LEU A 36 -29.94 -19.28 -1.70
CA LEU A 36 -28.54 -19.13 -2.08
C LEU A 36 -27.85 -17.95 -1.37
N LEU A 37 -28.60 -16.88 -1.11
CA LEU A 37 -28.11 -15.69 -0.40
C LEU A 37 -28.12 -15.88 1.13
N ASN A 38 -29.06 -16.67 1.65
CA ASN A 38 -29.23 -16.95 3.08
C ASN A 38 -29.33 -18.47 3.35
N PRO A 39 -28.23 -19.23 3.23
CA PRO A 39 -28.26 -20.66 3.48
C PRO A 39 -28.53 -20.96 4.97
N PRO A 40 -29.39 -21.94 5.30
CA PRO A 40 -29.65 -22.33 6.68
C PRO A 40 -28.40 -22.96 7.33
N PRO A 41 -28.23 -22.85 8.66
CA PRO A 41 -26.98 -23.13 9.38
C PRO A 41 -26.49 -24.60 9.33
N ASN A 42 -27.29 -25.53 8.78
CA ASN A 42 -27.00 -26.97 8.79
C ASN A 42 -26.46 -27.54 7.46
N HIS A 43 -26.18 -26.72 6.44
CA HIS A 43 -25.57 -27.21 5.20
C HIS A 43 -24.07 -26.93 5.17
N SER A 44 -23.27 -27.97 5.43
CA SER A 44 -21.85 -27.97 5.09
C SER A 44 -21.69 -27.92 3.57
N PRO A 45 -20.84 -27.04 3.01
CA PRO A 45 -20.58 -27.05 1.57
C PRO A 45 -19.94 -28.38 1.16
N PRO A 46 -20.27 -28.95 -0.01
CA PRO A 46 -19.59 -30.13 -0.52
C PRO A 46 -18.09 -29.84 -0.69
N PRO A 47 -17.20 -30.84 -0.52
CA PRO A 47 -15.76 -30.64 -0.69
C PRO A 47 -15.47 -30.10 -2.10
N SER A 48 -14.93 -28.89 -2.15
CA SER A 48 -14.49 -28.23 -3.37
C SER A 48 -13.27 -28.94 -3.95
N ASN A 49 -13.48 -30.00 -4.73
CA ASN A 49 -12.46 -30.60 -5.59
C ASN A 49 -12.23 -29.77 -6.87
N SER A 50 -12.20 -28.46 -6.71
CA SER A 50 -11.72 -27.52 -7.73
C SER A 50 -10.82 -26.54 -7.00
N THR A 51 -9.52 -26.67 -7.22
CA THR A 51 -8.57 -25.58 -6.99
C THR A 51 -9.23 -24.30 -7.48
N PRO A 52 -9.40 -23.25 -6.66
CA PRO A 52 -9.95 -22.01 -7.17
C PRO A 52 -9.03 -21.58 -8.31
N PRO A 53 -9.56 -21.28 -9.52
CA PRO A 53 -8.73 -20.70 -10.55
C PRO A 53 -8.10 -19.46 -9.92
N ASN A 54 -6.78 -19.39 -9.96
CA ASN A 54 -6.00 -18.24 -9.53
C ASN A 54 -6.36 -17.07 -10.47
N ILE A 55 -7.52 -16.46 -10.23
CA ILE A 55 -7.94 -15.23 -10.87
C ILE A 55 -7.28 -14.11 -10.06
N GLN A 56 -5.95 -14.07 -10.12
CA GLN A 56 -5.29 -12.78 -10.12
C GLN A 56 -5.53 -12.22 -11.53
N PRO A 57 -6.37 -11.17 -11.70
CA PRO A 57 -6.46 -10.51 -12.99
C PRO A 57 -5.04 -10.13 -13.43
N LYS A 58 -4.73 -10.27 -14.72
CA LYS A 58 -3.43 -9.92 -15.31
C LYS A 58 -3.22 -8.39 -15.27
N ILE A 59 -3.06 -7.82 -14.08
CA ILE A 59 -2.80 -6.38 -13.86
C ILE A 59 -1.37 -6.03 -14.34
N ASN A 60 -0.53 -7.02 -14.68
CA ASN A 60 0.77 -6.81 -15.33
C ASN A 60 0.69 -5.91 -16.58
N GLN A 61 -0.48 -5.83 -17.23
CA GLN A 61 -0.70 -4.94 -18.36
C GLN A 61 -0.65 -3.44 -18.00
N PHE A 62 -0.97 -3.05 -16.76
CA PHE A 62 -0.93 -1.65 -16.32
C PHE A 62 0.49 -1.12 -16.11
N PHE A 63 1.48 -2.00 -15.94
CA PHE A 63 2.87 -1.60 -15.69
C PHE A 63 3.76 -1.65 -16.95
N HIS A 64 3.25 -2.18 -18.06
CA HIS A 64 3.91 -2.14 -19.36
C HIS A 64 3.49 -0.88 -20.13
N LEU A 65 4.20 0.24 -19.91
CA LEU A 65 4.10 1.43 -20.76
C LEU A 65 5.43 1.70 -21.47
N HIS A 66 5.28 1.90 -22.78
CA HIS A 66 6.29 2.00 -23.83
C HIS A 66 7.52 2.83 -23.44
N THR A 67 8.68 2.19 -23.42
CA THR A 67 9.97 2.90 -23.50
C THR A 67 10.11 3.45 -24.92
N ASN A 68 9.61 4.66 -25.17
CA ASN A 68 9.96 5.35 -26.41
C ASN A 68 11.41 5.85 -26.26
N LYS A 69 12.33 5.15 -26.94
CA LYS A 69 13.70 5.59 -27.13
C LYS A 69 13.71 6.79 -28.10
N ASN A 70 14.64 7.71 -27.83
CA ASN A 70 15.17 8.77 -28.71
C ASN A 70 14.63 10.18 -28.45
N GLN A 71 15.45 10.99 -27.75
CA GLN A 71 16.03 12.20 -28.33
C GLN A 71 17.25 12.65 -27.51
N THR A 72 18.42 12.34 -28.06
CA THR A 72 19.71 13.01 -27.88
C THR A 72 19.64 14.46 -28.34
N HIS A 73 20.13 15.43 -27.56
CA HIS A 73 20.88 16.57 -28.07
C HIS A 73 21.82 17.15 -26.99
N GLN A 74 23.04 17.41 -27.43
CA GLN A 74 24.24 17.85 -26.71
C GLN A 74 24.28 19.37 -26.49
N GLU A 75 24.92 19.74 -25.37
CA GLU A 75 25.93 20.80 -25.18
C GLU A 75 25.65 22.26 -25.57
N HIS A 76 25.98 23.20 -24.65
CA HIS A 76 26.87 24.35 -24.90
C HIS A 76 27.28 25.07 -23.60
N ASP A 77 28.59 25.29 -23.45
CA ASP A 77 29.32 26.09 -22.43
C ASP A 77 29.19 27.62 -22.62
N ASN A 78 29.44 28.38 -21.52
CA ASN A 78 30.28 29.61 -21.39
C ASN A 78 29.83 30.48 -20.17
N ILE A 79 30.65 30.67 -19.12
CA ILE A 79 31.72 31.67 -18.82
C ILE A 79 31.21 33.03 -18.25
N ASP A 80 31.63 33.28 -17.00
CA ASP A 80 32.02 34.49 -16.22
C ASP A 80 31.20 35.80 -16.14
N GLY A 81 31.17 36.36 -14.92
CA GLY A 81 30.85 37.77 -14.64
C GLY A 81 30.63 38.09 -13.15
N ASP A 82 31.63 38.71 -12.51
CA ASP A 82 31.63 39.32 -11.17
C ASP A 82 30.62 40.48 -11.03
N GLU A 83 30.07 40.71 -9.82
CA GLU A 83 30.07 42.03 -9.14
C GLU A 83 29.34 42.04 -7.76
N ASP A 84 30.10 42.53 -6.77
CA ASP A 84 29.74 43.38 -5.62
C ASP A 84 28.57 43.11 -4.65
N SER A 85 28.95 43.11 -3.37
CA SER A 85 28.11 43.31 -2.17
C SER A 85 28.49 44.65 -1.49
N PRO A 86 27.86 45.09 -0.38
CA PRO A 86 26.45 45.43 -0.07
C PRO A 86 26.38 46.89 0.50
N PRO A 87 25.30 47.36 1.22
CA PRO A 87 25.33 47.22 2.69
C PRO A 87 23.98 47.19 3.47
N LEU A 88 23.97 46.38 4.54
CA LEU A 88 23.63 46.64 5.96
C LEU A 88 22.29 47.24 6.48
N LEU A 89 21.89 46.65 7.64
CA LEU A 89 21.08 47.13 8.79
C LEU A 89 19.55 46.91 8.72
N LEU A 90 18.86 46.27 9.69
CA LEU A 90 18.86 46.56 11.14
C LEU A 90 18.41 45.36 12.02
N HIS A 91 18.89 45.43 13.25
CA HIS A 91 18.71 44.50 14.36
C HIS A 91 17.27 44.30 14.86
N ARG A 92 16.94 43.07 15.28
CA ARG A 92 16.08 42.86 16.46
C ARG A 92 16.51 41.62 17.26
N LYS A 93 17.24 41.85 18.36
CA LYS A 93 17.46 40.90 19.47
C LYS A 93 16.15 40.67 20.24
N LYS A 94 15.77 39.41 20.53
CA LYS A 94 15.68 38.83 21.90
C LYS A 94 14.89 37.51 21.94
N ARG A 95 15.45 36.60 22.75
CA ARG A 95 14.83 35.53 23.57
C ARG A 95 14.34 34.29 22.81
N GLN A 96 15.11 33.21 22.80
CA GLN A 96 15.34 32.21 23.86
C GLN A 96 14.29 31.09 23.90
N LYS A 97 14.84 29.88 23.77
CA LYS A 97 14.47 28.62 24.43
C LYS A 97 13.46 27.73 23.70
N SER A 98 13.82 26.44 23.73
CA SER A 98 13.06 25.23 23.38
C SER A 98 12.67 25.04 21.93
N ALA A 99 13.59 24.47 21.16
CA ALA A 99 13.26 23.55 20.08
C ALA A 99 14.42 22.55 19.92
N GLU A 100 14.70 21.78 20.97
CA GLU A 100 15.24 20.43 20.79
C GLU A 100 14.09 19.57 20.25
N ILE A 101 13.76 19.78 18.98
CA ILE A 101 12.95 18.83 18.23
C ILE A 101 13.96 17.82 17.70
N TYR A 102 13.86 16.63 18.25
CA TYR A 102 14.64 15.43 17.93
C TYR A 102 14.73 15.27 16.41
N GLU A 103 15.79 15.81 15.84
CA GLU A 103 16.20 15.59 14.48
C GLU A 103 16.78 14.17 14.45
N THR A 104 15.89 13.17 14.49
CA THR A 104 16.24 11.79 14.21
C THR A 104 16.56 11.72 12.72
N THR A 105 17.79 12.07 12.40
CA THR A 105 18.48 11.65 11.19
C THR A 105 18.54 10.12 11.23
N GLN A 106 17.52 9.45 10.69
CA GLN A 106 17.52 8.00 10.53
C GLN A 106 18.60 7.62 9.50
N LYS A 107 19.80 7.37 10.03
CA LYS A 107 20.87 6.58 9.41
C LYS A 107 20.30 5.22 9.01
N PRO A 108 20.60 4.67 7.82
CA PRO A 108 20.02 3.42 7.37
C PRO A 108 20.49 2.27 8.29
N SER A 109 19.52 1.47 8.75
CA SER A 109 19.67 0.14 9.36
C SER A 109 20.80 -0.02 10.40
N ALA A 110 20.61 0.55 11.60
CA ALA A 110 21.34 0.08 12.77
C ALA A 110 20.70 -1.20 13.29
N ALA A 111 21.50 -2.19 13.68
CA ALA A 111 21.02 -3.40 14.33
C ALA A 111 20.13 -3.03 15.53
N PRO A 112 19.02 -3.77 15.77
CA PRO A 112 18.12 -3.48 16.88
C PRO A 112 18.90 -3.50 18.20
N PRO A 113 18.60 -2.59 19.14
CA PRO A 113 19.32 -2.52 20.40
C PRO A 113 19.25 -3.87 21.14
N PRO A 114 20.27 -4.23 21.93
CA PRO A 114 20.36 -5.55 22.58
C PRO A 114 19.16 -5.85 23.50
N HIS A 115 18.46 -4.82 23.99
CA HIS A 115 17.25 -4.93 24.81
C HIS A 115 15.94 -4.90 24.01
N ALA A 116 15.99 -4.84 22.68
CA ALA A 116 14.78 -4.89 21.86
C ALA A 116 14.08 -6.26 22.00
N PRO A 117 12.74 -6.29 22.02
CA PRO A 117 12.00 -7.54 22.06
C PRO A 117 12.33 -8.40 20.82
N LEU A 118 12.24 -9.72 20.98
CA LEU A 118 12.56 -10.66 19.89
C LEU A 118 11.75 -10.37 18.63
N SER A 119 10.48 -10.00 18.77
CA SER A 119 9.61 -9.63 17.65
C SER A 119 10.17 -8.48 16.80
N GLU A 120 10.76 -7.46 17.42
CA GLU A 120 11.39 -6.36 16.69
C GLU A 120 12.71 -6.80 16.06
N ARG A 121 13.46 -7.68 16.74
CA ARG A 121 14.74 -8.20 16.23
C ARG A 121 14.60 -9.14 15.04
N MET A 122 13.51 -9.91 15.01
CA MET A 122 13.19 -10.88 13.96
C MET A 122 12.38 -10.26 12.81
N ARG A 123 12.10 -8.94 12.87
CA ARG A 123 11.34 -8.26 11.83
C ARG A 123 12.14 -8.28 10.51
N PRO A 124 11.53 -8.69 9.39
CA PRO A 124 12.19 -8.71 8.09
C PRO A 124 12.65 -7.31 7.69
N ARG A 125 13.88 -7.23 7.20
CA ARG A 125 14.52 -5.98 6.75
C ARG A 125 14.26 -5.73 5.28
N VAL A 126 14.24 -6.79 4.48
CA VAL A 126 13.99 -6.77 3.04
C VAL A 126 12.83 -7.69 2.69
N LEU A 127 12.27 -7.50 1.50
CA LEU A 127 11.08 -8.25 1.07
C LEU A 127 11.31 -9.76 1.00
N ASP A 128 12.53 -10.20 0.70
CA ASP A 128 12.92 -11.62 0.61
C ASP A 128 12.97 -12.34 1.96
N GLU A 129 13.00 -11.59 3.06
CA GLU A 129 12.96 -12.17 4.41
C GLU A 129 11.52 -12.40 4.90
N VAL A 130 10.50 -11.95 4.15
CA VAL A 130 9.10 -12.14 4.52
C VAL A 130 8.67 -13.57 4.22
N VAL A 131 8.19 -14.29 5.24
CA VAL A 131 7.74 -15.68 5.14
C VAL A 131 6.21 -15.77 5.16
N GLY A 132 5.64 -16.67 4.35
CA GLY A 132 4.22 -17.04 4.40
C GLY A 132 3.27 -16.12 3.64
N GLN A 133 3.81 -15.17 2.85
CA GLN A 133 3.03 -14.21 2.06
C GLN A 133 3.31 -14.37 0.55
N ASP A 134 3.56 -15.58 0.07
CA ASP A 134 3.99 -15.85 -1.31
C ASP A 134 2.96 -15.41 -2.36
N HIS A 135 1.67 -15.47 -2.03
CA HIS A 135 0.60 -14.98 -2.91
C HIS A 135 0.67 -13.46 -3.14
N LEU A 136 1.23 -12.71 -2.18
CA LEU A 136 1.37 -11.26 -2.24
C LEU A 136 2.78 -10.82 -2.67
N LEU A 137 3.82 -11.56 -2.28
CA LEU A 137 5.24 -11.17 -2.39
C LEU A 137 6.09 -12.13 -3.24
N GLY A 138 5.46 -13.16 -3.82
CA GLY A 138 6.10 -14.08 -4.75
C GLY A 138 6.68 -13.37 -5.96
N LYS A 139 7.58 -14.06 -6.68
CA LYS A 139 8.32 -13.49 -7.82
C LYS A 139 7.41 -12.90 -8.90
N ASP A 140 6.27 -13.54 -9.13
CA ASP A 140 5.29 -13.15 -10.15
C ASP A 140 4.15 -12.29 -9.59
N SER A 141 4.26 -11.85 -8.33
CA SER A 141 3.21 -11.05 -7.71
C SER A 141 3.21 -9.62 -8.22
N LEU A 142 2.01 -9.03 -8.24
CA LEU A 142 1.80 -7.64 -8.63
C LEU A 142 2.66 -6.68 -7.80
N LEU A 143 2.66 -6.86 -6.48
CA LEU A 143 3.36 -5.98 -5.57
C LEU A 143 4.87 -6.08 -5.77
N ARG A 144 5.38 -7.29 -6.00
CA ARG A 144 6.81 -7.52 -6.29
C ARG A 144 7.23 -6.83 -7.59
N SER A 145 6.43 -6.96 -8.65
CA SER A 145 6.68 -6.29 -9.92
C SER A 145 6.61 -4.76 -9.79
N ALA A 146 5.63 -4.23 -9.06
CA ALA A 146 5.46 -2.79 -8.85
C ALA A 146 6.66 -2.18 -8.11
N ILE A 147 7.18 -2.88 -7.08
CA ILE A 147 8.39 -2.48 -6.35
C ILE A 147 9.60 -2.51 -7.27
N ALA A 148 9.79 -3.58 -8.03
CA ALA A 148 10.92 -3.73 -8.96
C ALA A 148 10.94 -2.64 -10.05
N CYS A 149 9.78 -2.26 -10.57
CA CYS A 149 9.65 -1.16 -11.54
C CYS A 149 9.71 0.23 -10.92
N GLY A 150 9.81 0.35 -9.58
CA GLY A 150 9.76 1.64 -8.88
C GLY A 150 8.42 2.36 -9.05
N ARG A 151 7.31 1.64 -9.25
CA ARG A 151 5.95 2.19 -9.43
C ARG A 151 5.01 1.58 -8.40
N LEU A 152 5.34 1.76 -7.13
CA LEU A 152 4.50 1.29 -6.03
C LEU A 152 3.21 2.13 -5.97
N PRO A 153 2.02 1.52 -6.17
CA PRO A 153 0.75 2.22 -5.98
C PRO A 153 0.49 2.44 -4.49
N SER A 154 -0.52 3.25 -4.15
CA SER A 154 -1.10 3.26 -2.81
C SER A 154 -1.89 1.97 -2.58
N PHE A 155 -1.79 1.35 -1.40
CA PHE A 155 -2.46 0.09 -1.09
C PHE A 155 -2.75 -0.08 0.40
N VAL A 156 -3.72 -0.93 0.71
CA VAL A 156 -4.09 -1.27 2.09
C VAL A 156 -3.68 -2.71 2.38
N LEU A 157 -2.98 -2.92 3.49
CA LEU A 157 -2.69 -4.26 4.02
C LEU A 157 -3.79 -4.65 5.01
N TRP A 158 -4.58 -5.67 4.66
CA TRP A 158 -5.67 -6.16 5.51
C TRP A 158 -5.40 -7.59 5.99
N GLY A 159 -5.72 -7.85 7.26
CA GLY A 159 -5.63 -9.19 7.83
C GLY A 159 -5.58 -9.21 9.37
N PRO A 160 -5.67 -10.40 9.98
CA PRO A 160 -5.61 -10.59 11.43
C PRO A 160 -4.39 -9.94 12.11
N PRO A 161 -4.42 -9.70 13.44
CA PRO A 161 -3.22 -9.29 14.16
C PRO A 161 -2.12 -10.34 14.02
N GLY A 162 -0.87 -9.90 13.89
CA GLY A 162 0.29 -10.81 13.77
C GLY A 162 0.62 -11.31 12.36
N THR A 163 -0.15 -10.97 11.32
CA THR A 163 0.16 -11.36 9.91
C THR A 163 1.33 -10.60 9.28
N GLY A 164 1.94 -9.66 10.01
CA GLY A 164 3.13 -8.94 9.57
C GLY A 164 2.88 -7.69 8.72
N LYS A 165 1.66 -7.12 8.70
CA LYS A 165 1.32 -5.89 7.94
C LYS A 165 2.37 -4.78 8.04
N THR A 166 2.65 -4.33 9.26
CA THR A 166 3.65 -3.30 9.56
C THR A 166 5.08 -3.72 9.15
N SER A 167 5.40 -5.01 9.26
CA SER A 167 6.70 -5.56 8.86
C SER A 167 6.87 -5.56 7.34
N ILE A 168 5.81 -5.91 6.60
CA ILE A 168 5.80 -5.90 5.14
C ILE A 168 5.98 -4.46 4.63
N ALA A 169 5.22 -3.50 5.16
CA ALA A 169 5.34 -2.09 4.76
C ALA A 169 6.78 -1.55 4.95
N ARG A 170 7.42 -1.88 6.08
CA ARG A 170 8.83 -1.52 6.32
C ARG A 170 9.78 -2.22 5.34
N ALA A 171 9.59 -3.52 5.12
CA ALA A 171 10.42 -4.28 4.19
C ALA A 171 10.33 -3.74 2.75
N ILE A 172 9.14 -3.30 2.32
CA ILE A 172 8.92 -2.66 1.02
C ILE A 172 9.73 -1.37 0.91
N ALA A 173 9.66 -0.50 1.92
CA ALA A 173 10.40 0.76 1.89
C ALA A 173 11.92 0.55 1.88
N ASN A 174 12.42 -0.44 2.61
CA ASN A 174 13.84 -0.79 2.64
C ASN A 174 14.31 -1.47 1.34
N SER A 175 13.40 -1.98 0.52
CA SER A 175 13.75 -2.66 -0.73
C SER A 175 14.16 -1.69 -1.85
N SER A 176 13.95 -0.38 -1.68
CA SER A 176 14.38 0.63 -2.65
C SER A 176 14.97 1.87 -1.97
N PRO A 177 16.17 2.32 -2.37
CA PRO A 177 16.80 3.50 -1.77
C PRO A 177 16.06 4.82 -2.08
N LEU A 178 15.19 4.81 -3.10
CA LEU A 178 14.37 5.94 -3.53
C LEU A 178 13.11 6.12 -2.68
N LEU A 179 12.84 5.21 -1.76
CA LEU A 179 11.70 5.26 -0.86
C LEU A 179 12.13 5.73 0.52
N ARG A 180 11.29 6.58 1.13
CA ARG A 180 11.38 7.00 2.52
C ARG A 180 10.19 6.42 3.26
N PHE A 181 10.41 5.81 4.42
CA PHE A 181 9.32 5.29 5.25
C PHE A 181 8.95 6.27 6.36
N VAL A 182 7.67 6.59 6.49
CA VAL A 182 7.14 7.40 7.59
C VAL A 182 5.98 6.63 8.24
N PRO A 183 6.20 6.00 9.41
CA PRO A 183 5.12 5.36 10.17
C PRO A 183 4.39 6.37 11.04
N LEU A 184 3.06 6.35 10.98
CA LEU A 184 2.14 7.01 11.90
C LEU A 184 1.20 5.95 12.49
N SER A 185 0.64 6.21 13.68
CA SER A 185 -0.42 5.38 14.27
C SER A 185 -1.70 6.21 14.31
N ALA A 186 -2.82 5.66 13.84
CA ALA A 186 -4.11 6.34 13.89
C ALA A 186 -4.58 6.64 15.32
N VAL A 187 -4.04 5.93 16.32
CA VAL A 187 -4.39 6.12 17.74
C VAL A 187 -3.66 7.31 18.36
N THR A 188 -2.38 7.50 18.03
CA THR A 188 -1.54 8.53 18.67
C THR A 188 -1.30 9.74 17.78
N SER A 189 -1.39 9.59 16.47
CA SER A 189 -1.06 10.66 15.51
C SER A 189 -2.31 11.46 15.15
N GLY A 190 -2.18 12.77 15.24
CA GLY A 190 -3.25 13.70 14.85
C GLY A 190 -3.12 14.16 13.39
N VAL A 191 -4.09 14.97 12.96
CA VAL A 191 -4.07 15.62 11.64
C VAL A 191 -2.82 16.46 11.42
N LYS A 192 -2.26 17.05 12.49
CA LYS A 192 -1.03 17.83 12.42
C LYS A 192 0.17 16.96 12.01
N ASP A 193 0.33 15.77 12.59
CA ASP A 193 1.46 14.89 12.29
C ASP A 193 1.42 14.41 10.84
N VAL A 194 0.21 14.13 10.33
CA VAL A 194 -0.02 13.80 8.93
C VAL A 194 0.38 14.96 8.02
N ARG A 195 -0.04 16.20 8.32
CA ARG A 195 0.35 17.39 7.55
C ARG A 195 1.86 17.63 7.56
N ASP A 196 2.49 17.51 8.72
CA ASP A 196 3.94 17.67 8.86
C ASP A 196 4.69 16.61 8.04
N ALA A 197 4.21 15.37 8.02
CA ALA A 197 4.75 14.29 7.19
C ALA A 197 4.58 14.57 5.69
N VAL A 198 3.41 15.09 5.28
CA VAL A 198 3.10 15.45 3.90
C VAL A 198 3.98 16.60 3.41
N ASP A 199 4.13 17.65 4.21
CA ASP A 199 4.98 18.80 3.88
C ASP A 199 6.45 18.39 3.78
N ALA A 200 6.91 17.48 4.66
CA ALA A 200 8.25 16.91 4.57
C ALA A 200 8.43 16.07 3.29
N ALA A 201 7.42 15.30 2.89
CA ALA A 201 7.45 14.52 1.65
C ALA A 201 7.54 15.43 0.41
N ARG A 202 6.75 16.50 0.36
CA ARG A 202 6.76 17.47 -0.75
C ARG A 202 8.09 18.21 -0.91
N LYS A 203 8.79 18.47 0.20
CA LYS A 203 10.13 19.08 0.17
C LYS A 203 11.21 18.10 -0.31
N SER A 204 10.99 16.80 -0.15
CA SER A 204 11.92 15.75 -0.58
C SER A 204 11.77 15.45 -2.07
N LYS A 205 12.52 16.17 -2.92
CA LYS A 205 12.51 15.94 -4.38
C LYS A 205 13.21 14.64 -4.82
N THR A 206 14.04 14.05 -3.96
CA THR A 206 14.90 12.91 -4.32
C THR A 206 14.32 11.56 -3.94
N LYS A 207 13.36 11.52 -3.00
CA LYS A 207 12.75 10.29 -2.50
C LYS A 207 11.25 10.42 -2.38
N ARG A 208 10.54 9.40 -2.84
CA ARG A 208 9.09 9.25 -2.61
C ARG A 208 8.85 8.74 -1.20
N THR A 209 7.80 9.23 -0.55
CA THR A 209 7.52 8.88 0.85
C THR A 209 6.39 7.87 0.94
N ILE A 210 6.64 6.72 1.55
CA ILE A 210 5.58 5.80 2.01
C ILE A 210 5.07 6.35 3.34
N LEU A 211 3.82 6.83 3.33
CA LEU A 211 3.12 7.27 4.53
C LEU A 211 2.30 6.10 5.07
N PHE A 212 2.90 5.32 5.96
CA PHE A 212 2.24 4.15 6.53
C PHE A 212 1.46 4.55 7.77
N ILE A 213 0.18 4.24 7.80
CA ILE A 213 -0.67 4.49 8.96
C ILE A 213 -1.13 3.15 9.55
N ASP A 214 -0.61 2.82 10.74
CA ASP A 214 -1.04 1.63 11.47
C ASP A 214 -2.34 1.89 12.23
N GLU A 215 -3.09 0.81 12.48
CA GLU A 215 -4.31 0.82 13.30
C GLU A 215 -5.43 1.72 12.77
N SER A 216 -5.37 2.12 11.51
CA SER A 216 -6.40 2.95 10.90
C SER A 216 -7.66 2.13 10.63
N THR A 217 -8.78 2.54 11.22
CA THR A 217 -10.07 2.35 10.57
C THR A 217 -10.23 3.47 9.54
N ALA A 218 -10.69 3.16 8.33
CA ALA A 218 -10.75 4.11 7.20
C ALA A 218 -11.48 5.44 7.51
N SER A 219 -12.27 5.48 8.58
CA SER A 219 -13.02 6.65 9.02
C SER A 219 -12.23 7.63 9.90
N GLN A 220 -11.07 7.26 10.43
CA GLN A 220 -10.35 8.07 11.44
C GLN A 220 -9.44 9.14 10.84
N ILE A 221 -9.06 9.01 9.57
CA ILE A 221 -8.07 9.89 8.94
C ILE A 221 -8.70 10.58 7.73
N PRO A 222 -8.77 11.92 7.72
CA PRO A 222 -9.35 12.65 6.59
C PRO A 222 -8.46 12.49 5.35
N THR A 223 -8.83 11.57 4.45
CA THR A 223 -8.11 11.30 3.20
C THR A 223 -7.99 12.54 2.32
N ASP A 224 -9.03 13.40 2.34
CA ASP A 224 -9.09 14.64 1.56
C ASP A 224 -7.91 15.58 1.83
N SER A 225 -7.34 15.53 3.04
CA SER A 225 -6.28 16.45 3.45
C SER A 225 -4.92 16.17 2.80
N PHE A 226 -4.71 15.00 2.22
CA PHE A 226 -3.44 14.61 1.58
C PHE A 226 -3.61 14.00 0.18
N LEU A 227 -4.82 13.98 -0.39
CA LEU A 227 -5.04 13.64 -1.80
C LEU A 227 -4.11 14.40 -2.76
N PRO A 228 -3.90 15.73 -2.64
CA PRO A 228 -3.00 16.45 -3.55
C PRO A 228 -1.57 15.91 -3.55
N ALA A 229 -1.09 15.39 -2.40
CA ALA A 229 0.25 14.82 -2.27
C ALA A 229 0.35 13.36 -2.74
N ILE A 230 -0.79 12.67 -2.85
CA ILE A 230 -0.88 11.37 -3.52
C ILE A 230 -0.90 11.60 -5.03
N GLU A 231 -1.68 12.57 -5.51
CA GLU A 231 -1.82 12.90 -6.93
C GLU A 231 -0.52 13.42 -7.57
N ASP A 232 0.24 14.26 -6.85
CA ASP A 232 1.55 14.74 -7.32
C ASP A 232 2.67 13.69 -7.18
N GLY A 233 2.38 12.54 -6.57
CA GLY A 233 3.32 11.43 -6.39
C GLY A 233 4.36 11.64 -5.30
N SER A 234 4.26 12.69 -4.48
CA SER A 234 5.15 12.92 -3.33
C SER A 234 5.00 11.80 -2.28
N ILE A 235 3.79 11.25 -2.16
CA ILE A 235 3.43 10.25 -1.16
C ILE A 235 2.80 9.02 -1.82
N ILE A 236 3.13 7.86 -1.26
CA ILE A 236 2.47 6.58 -1.48
C ILE A 236 1.80 6.21 -0.15
N PHE A 237 0.49 5.94 -0.18
CA PHE A 237 -0.31 5.63 1.01
C PHE A 237 -0.45 4.13 1.21
#